data_AF-A0A9D7NWQ3-F1
#
_entry.id   AF-A0A9D7NWQ3-F1
#
_cell.length_a   1.000
_cell.length_b   1.000
_cell.length_c   1.000
_cell.angle_alpha   90.00
_cell.angle_beta   90.00
_cell.angle_gamma   90.00
#
_symmetry.space_group_name_H-M   'P 1'
#
loop_
_entity.id
_entity.type
_entity.pdbx_description
1 polymer ?
#
loop_
_entity_poly.entity_id
_entity_poly.type
_entity_poly.pdbx_seq_one_letter_code
_entity_poly.pdbx_strand_id
1 'polypeptide(L)'
;MNRTLLFLLILSPWMAVAQPLDGTAALSRARAAYQETRYSDALTHVDSALAVNEAVPGGYKLRGDIKQRLLDMHGALLDYVRAEKVDDSDARLFVSRSAIHVTEGRVKEAVRDADRAIALDPKDADAWYNRACANYIGQNMDGALRDLDRSLDLRPNDANALLLRGVVHGALYHDREGLADLEAALALDARIAGGLMSLAVQLFEAKRYEEAILKFTEVIEGSTTELMEAHYYRADCHYALEDKDAACKDWRAAGELGDKDAQFIVRNYCNTDADKIPRKPQKQRKSVIEF
;
A
#
# COMPACT_ATOMS: atom_id res chain seq x y z
N MET A 1 24.01 -28.97 -84.30
CA MET A 1 23.52 -30.24 -83.72
C MET A 1 23.62 -30.11 -82.20
N ASN A 2 22.49 -29.87 -81.54
CA ASN A 2 22.36 -29.62 -80.10
C ASN A 2 22.83 -30.81 -79.26
N ARG A 3 23.63 -30.56 -78.21
CA ARG A 3 23.63 -31.39 -77.00
C ARG A 3 23.80 -30.53 -75.75
N THR A 4 22.65 -30.23 -75.17
CA THR A 4 22.41 -29.71 -73.83
C THR A 4 22.98 -30.68 -72.79
N LEU A 5 23.84 -30.22 -71.89
CA LEU A 5 24.26 -30.97 -70.69
C LEU A 5 23.59 -30.31 -69.47
N LEU A 6 22.67 -31.05 -68.86
CA LEU A 6 21.94 -30.68 -67.64
C LEU A 6 22.91 -30.51 -66.46
N PHE A 7 22.87 -29.34 -65.82
CA PHE A 7 23.38 -29.17 -64.45
C PHE A 7 22.32 -29.68 -63.47
N LEU A 8 22.62 -30.77 -62.76
CA LEU A 8 21.85 -31.25 -61.61
C LEU A 8 22.14 -30.34 -60.42
N LEU A 9 21.24 -29.39 -60.15
CA LEU A 9 21.20 -28.63 -58.90
C LEU A 9 20.71 -29.55 -57.79
N ILE A 10 21.64 -30.03 -56.96
CA ILE A 10 21.32 -30.70 -55.70
C ILE A 10 20.82 -29.62 -54.73
N LEU A 11 19.50 -29.48 -54.63
CA LEU A 11 18.85 -28.75 -53.54
C LEU A 11 19.10 -29.53 -52.25
N SER A 12 20.17 -29.19 -51.52
CA SER A 12 20.32 -29.62 -50.14
C SER A 12 19.19 -28.99 -49.32
N PRO A 13 18.31 -29.79 -48.68
CA PRO A 13 17.28 -29.23 -47.82
C PRO A 13 17.99 -28.57 -46.65
N TRP A 14 17.92 -27.24 -46.57
CA TRP A 14 18.14 -26.54 -45.31
C TRP A 14 17.09 -27.06 -44.35
N MET A 15 17.46 -28.06 -43.54
CA MET A 15 16.73 -28.37 -42.34
C MET A 15 16.85 -27.13 -41.47
N ALA A 16 15.79 -26.32 -41.43
CA ALA A 16 15.57 -25.37 -40.37
C ALA A 16 15.57 -26.20 -39.09
N VAL A 17 16.71 -26.22 -38.39
CA VAL A 17 16.80 -26.75 -37.05
C VAL A 17 15.86 -25.86 -36.24
N ALA A 18 14.66 -26.36 -35.95
CA ALA A 18 13.78 -25.73 -35.01
C ALA A 18 14.60 -25.61 -33.71
N GLN A 19 15.01 -24.38 -33.38
CA GLN A 19 15.62 -24.14 -32.09
C GLN A 19 14.63 -24.69 -31.05
N PRO A 20 15.07 -25.55 -30.12
CA PRO A 20 14.18 -26.03 -29.08
C PRO A 20 13.53 -24.79 -28.46
N LEU A 21 12.19 -24.79 -28.37
CA LEU A 21 11.46 -23.77 -27.63
C LEU A 21 12.09 -23.73 -26.25
N ASP A 22 12.95 -22.75 -26.03
CA ASP A 22 13.69 -22.64 -24.80
C ASP A 22 12.82 -21.84 -23.85
N GLY A 23 12.24 -22.54 -22.86
CA GLY A 23 11.41 -21.91 -21.83
C GLY A 23 12.14 -20.75 -21.14
N THR A 24 13.48 -20.80 -21.07
CA THR A 24 14.28 -19.71 -20.50
C THR A 24 14.33 -18.48 -21.41
N ALA A 25 14.36 -18.66 -22.73
CA ALA A 25 14.29 -17.57 -23.70
C ALA A 25 12.89 -16.93 -23.77
N ALA A 26 11.82 -17.72 -23.59
CA ALA A 26 10.48 -17.16 -23.42
C ALA A 26 10.37 -16.36 -22.11
N LEU A 27 10.93 -16.88 -21.02
CA LEU A 27 10.95 -16.20 -19.72
C LEU A 27 11.77 -14.90 -19.73
N SER A 28 12.89 -14.84 -20.45
CA SER A 28 13.67 -13.61 -20.58
C SER A 28 12.91 -12.52 -21.34
N ARG A 29 12.18 -12.87 -22.40
CA ARG A 29 11.27 -11.94 -23.09
C ARG A 29 10.13 -11.46 -22.19
N ALA A 30 9.58 -12.34 -21.36
CA ALA A 30 8.56 -11.97 -20.38
C ALA A 30 9.09 -10.94 -19.39
N ARG A 31 10.31 -11.12 -18.86
CA ARG A 31 10.94 -10.16 -17.95
C ARG A 31 11.19 -8.81 -18.61
N ALA A 32 11.66 -8.79 -19.86
CA ALA A 32 11.87 -7.55 -20.62
C ALA A 32 10.54 -6.80 -20.82
N ALA A 33 9.49 -7.50 -21.27
CA ALA A 33 8.16 -6.91 -21.42
C ALA A 33 7.59 -6.40 -20.08
N TYR A 34 7.82 -7.12 -18.97
CA TYR A 34 7.41 -6.68 -17.63
C TYR A 34 8.12 -5.39 -17.20
N GLN A 35 9.43 -5.28 -17.43
CA GLN A 35 10.21 -4.08 -17.14
C GLN A 35 9.75 -2.88 -17.98
N GLU A 36 9.31 -3.12 -19.22
CA GLU A 36 8.71 -2.13 -20.10
C GLU A 36 7.22 -1.86 -19.80
N THR A 37 6.67 -2.43 -18.72
CA THR A 37 5.26 -2.33 -18.29
C THR A 37 4.24 -2.86 -19.31
N ARG A 38 4.69 -3.64 -20.31
CA ARG A 38 3.85 -4.33 -21.29
C ARG A 38 3.30 -5.63 -20.69
N TYR A 39 2.42 -5.50 -19.69
CA TYR A 39 1.96 -6.63 -18.87
C TYR A 39 1.24 -7.73 -19.67
N SER A 40 0.44 -7.37 -20.69
CA SER A 40 -0.24 -8.35 -21.54
C SER A 40 0.74 -9.18 -22.39
N ASP A 41 1.79 -8.53 -22.92
CA ASP A 41 2.85 -9.21 -23.68
C ASP A 41 3.70 -10.08 -22.74
N ALA A 42 4.03 -9.55 -21.56
CA ALA A 42 4.75 -10.28 -20.52
C ALA A 42 3.99 -11.54 -20.09
N LEU A 43 2.66 -11.43 -19.93
CA LEU A 43 1.79 -12.56 -19.60
C LEU A 43 1.83 -13.63 -20.70
N THR A 44 1.74 -13.21 -21.96
CA THR A 44 1.82 -14.13 -23.11
C THR A 44 3.16 -14.87 -23.15
N HIS A 45 4.26 -14.15 -22.93
CA HIS A 45 5.60 -14.74 -22.93
C HIS A 45 5.83 -15.69 -21.75
N VAL A 46 5.36 -15.35 -20.54
CA VAL A 46 5.52 -16.24 -19.38
C VAL A 46 4.62 -17.48 -19.48
N ASP A 47 3.42 -17.36 -20.05
CA ASP A 47 2.56 -18.50 -20.34
C ASP A 47 3.22 -19.44 -21.36
N SER A 48 3.86 -18.90 -22.40
CA SER A 48 4.65 -19.69 -23.34
C SER A 48 5.82 -20.39 -22.65
N ALA A 49 6.53 -19.73 -21.72
CA ALA A 49 7.61 -20.34 -20.96
C ALA A 49 7.13 -21.52 -20.11
N LEU A 50 6.02 -21.34 -19.42
CA LEU A 50 5.41 -22.35 -18.55
C LEU A 50 4.80 -23.52 -19.34
N ALA A 51 4.28 -23.27 -20.55
CA ALA A 51 3.79 -24.34 -21.43
C ALA A 51 4.90 -25.27 -21.93
N VAL A 52 6.13 -24.75 -22.06
CA VAL A 52 7.31 -25.52 -22.45
C VAL A 52 7.90 -26.27 -21.25
N ASN A 53 8.01 -25.59 -20.12
CA ASN A 53 8.52 -26.15 -18.88
C ASN A 53 7.73 -25.58 -17.69
N GLU A 54 6.84 -26.40 -17.14
CA GLU A 54 6.01 -26.01 -16.00
C GLU A 54 6.82 -25.70 -14.74
N ALA A 55 8.02 -26.26 -14.61
CA ALA A 55 8.94 -26.02 -13.49
C ALA A 55 10.05 -25.01 -13.83
N VAL A 56 9.87 -24.16 -14.87
CA VAL A 56 10.90 -23.15 -15.19
C VAL A 56 11.10 -22.20 -14.01
N PRO A 57 12.32 -22.09 -13.45
CA PRO A 57 12.58 -21.27 -12.27
C PRO A 57 12.17 -19.82 -12.47
N GLY A 58 11.39 -19.28 -11.52
CA GLY A 58 10.86 -17.93 -11.55
C GLY A 58 9.70 -17.69 -12.54
N GLY A 59 9.23 -18.70 -13.26
CA GLY A 59 8.11 -18.58 -14.20
C GLY A 59 6.80 -18.25 -13.51
N TYR A 60 6.36 -19.10 -12.58
CA TYR A 60 5.14 -18.84 -11.80
C TYR A 60 5.24 -17.56 -10.97
N LYS A 61 6.41 -17.27 -10.39
CA LYS A 61 6.63 -16.03 -9.63
C LYS A 61 6.41 -14.79 -10.51
N LEU A 62 7.03 -14.75 -11.69
CA LEU A 62 6.86 -13.64 -12.62
C LEU A 62 5.40 -13.51 -13.10
N ARG A 63 4.73 -14.63 -13.39
CA ARG A 63 3.31 -14.59 -13.77
C ARG A 63 2.43 -14.07 -12.64
N GLY A 64 2.73 -14.44 -11.40
CA GLY A 64 2.08 -13.89 -10.22
C GLY A 64 2.26 -12.37 -10.11
N ASP A 65 3.49 -11.87 -10.28
CA ASP A 65 3.77 -10.42 -10.26
C ASP A 65 3.01 -9.69 -11.39
N ILE A 66 2.94 -10.27 -12.59
CA ILE A 66 2.20 -9.71 -13.72
C ILE A 66 0.70 -9.62 -13.40
N LYS A 67 0.12 -10.71 -12.88
CA LYS A 67 -1.30 -10.75 -12.50
C LYS A 67 -1.62 -9.76 -11.38
N GLN A 68 -0.72 -9.59 -10.41
CA GLN A 68 -0.84 -8.57 -9.38
C GLN A 68 -0.87 -7.16 -9.99
N ARG A 69 -0.02 -6.86 -10.99
CA ARG A 69 -0.08 -5.57 -11.72
C ARG A 69 -1.36 -5.39 -12.53
N LEU A 70 -1.98 -6.48 -12.97
CA LEU A 70 -3.27 -6.52 -13.67
C LEU A 70 -4.48 -6.59 -12.71
N LEU A 71 -4.27 -6.45 -11.41
CA LEU A 71 -5.30 -6.53 -10.37
C LEU A 71 -5.98 -7.91 -10.22
N ASP A 72 -5.43 -8.96 -10.83
CA ASP A 72 -5.84 -10.35 -10.61
C ASP A 72 -5.13 -10.93 -9.38
N MET A 73 -5.56 -10.48 -8.19
CA MET A 73 -4.97 -10.89 -6.91
C MET A 73 -5.15 -12.39 -6.67
N HIS A 74 -6.32 -12.95 -7.00
CA HIS A 74 -6.59 -14.37 -6.83
C HIS A 74 -5.66 -15.23 -7.69
N GLY A 75 -5.54 -14.91 -8.98
CA GLY A 75 -4.64 -15.61 -9.89
C GLY A 75 -3.17 -15.44 -9.50
N ALA A 76 -2.78 -14.28 -8.97
CA ALA A 76 -1.43 -14.05 -8.45
C ALA A 76 -1.10 -14.97 -7.26
N LEU A 77 -2.01 -15.07 -6.28
CA LEU A 77 -1.85 -15.95 -5.12
C LEU A 77 -1.71 -17.43 -5.53
N LEU A 78 -2.52 -17.89 -6.49
CA LEU A 78 -2.42 -19.25 -7.03
C LEU A 78 -1.06 -19.52 -7.67
N ASP A 79 -0.53 -18.56 -8.42
CA ASP A 79 0.80 -18.67 -9.02
C ASP A 79 1.91 -18.62 -7.98
N TYR A 80 1.79 -17.81 -6.93
CA TYR A 80 2.75 -17.79 -5.84
C TYR A 80 2.82 -19.11 -5.07
N VAL A 81 1.68 -19.80 -4.87
CA VAL A 81 1.67 -21.16 -4.29
C VAL A 81 2.40 -22.16 -5.18
N ARG A 82 2.32 -22.01 -6.51
CA ARG A 82 3.07 -22.86 -7.44
C ARG A 82 4.54 -22.51 -7.47
N ALA A 83 4.89 -21.22 -7.43
CA ALA A 83 6.26 -20.74 -7.37
C ALA A 83 7.00 -21.31 -6.15
N GLU A 84 6.38 -21.29 -4.97
CA GLU A 84 6.95 -21.85 -3.74
C GLU A 84 7.30 -23.35 -3.87
N LYS A 85 6.49 -24.13 -4.60
CA LYS A 85 6.76 -25.55 -4.84
C LYS A 85 7.95 -25.78 -5.77
N VAL A 86 8.24 -24.83 -6.65
CA VAL A 86 9.35 -24.89 -7.60
C VAL A 86 10.63 -24.38 -6.96
N ASP A 87 10.53 -23.28 -6.22
CA ASP A 87 11.64 -22.64 -5.51
C ASP A 87 11.10 -21.93 -4.25
N ASP A 88 11.46 -22.46 -3.08
CA ASP A 88 11.07 -21.93 -1.76
C ASP A 88 12.12 -20.98 -1.17
N SER A 89 13.16 -20.65 -1.95
CA SER A 89 14.29 -19.79 -1.54
C SER A 89 14.23 -18.38 -2.11
N ASP A 90 13.29 -18.09 -3.02
CA ASP A 90 13.04 -16.73 -3.52
C ASP A 90 12.36 -15.87 -2.44
N ALA A 91 13.13 -15.03 -1.75
CA ALA A 91 12.58 -14.11 -0.75
C ALA A 91 11.50 -13.17 -1.32
N ARG A 92 11.66 -12.72 -2.57
CA ARG A 92 10.74 -11.75 -3.21
C ARG A 92 9.37 -12.36 -3.51
N LEU A 93 9.29 -13.68 -3.67
CA LEU A 93 8.02 -14.39 -3.74
C LEU A 93 7.17 -14.11 -2.49
N PHE A 94 7.77 -14.30 -1.32
CA PHE A 94 7.09 -14.13 -0.04
C PHE A 94 6.79 -12.66 0.27
N VAL A 95 7.66 -11.73 -0.15
CA VAL A 95 7.36 -10.28 -0.09
C VAL A 95 6.11 -9.95 -0.92
N SER A 96 6.07 -10.35 -2.19
CA SER A 96 4.92 -10.07 -3.06
C SER A 96 3.62 -10.67 -2.52
N ARG A 97 3.67 -11.91 -2.03
CA ARG A 97 2.49 -12.59 -1.46
C ARG A 97 2.03 -11.96 -0.15
N SER A 98 2.96 -11.59 0.72
CA SER A 98 2.66 -10.88 1.97
C SER A 98 1.94 -9.55 1.72
N ALA A 99 2.39 -8.77 0.73
CA ALA A 99 1.72 -7.51 0.38
C ALA A 99 0.24 -7.71 0.00
N ILE A 100 -0.07 -8.73 -0.79
CA ILE A 100 -1.47 -9.06 -1.11
C ILE A 100 -2.26 -9.44 0.16
N HIS A 101 -1.66 -10.25 1.05
CA HIS A 101 -2.28 -10.60 2.32
C HIS A 101 -2.54 -9.39 3.23
N VAL A 102 -1.67 -8.38 3.23
CA VAL A 102 -1.86 -7.11 3.96
C VAL A 102 -3.07 -6.37 3.41
N THR A 103 -3.15 -6.14 2.10
CA THR A 103 -4.28 -5.45 1.46
C THR A 103 -5.61 -6.17 1.70
N GLU A 104 -5.61 -7.50 1.80
CA GLU A 104 -6.81 -8.31 2.09
C GLU A 104 -7.06 -8.50 3.60
N GLY A 105 -6.28 -7.88 4.49
CA GLY A 105 -6.43 -7.97 5.94
C GLY A 105 -6.15 -9.36 6.54
N ARG A 106 -5.50 -10.25 5.79
CA ARG A 106 -5.13 -11.61 6.23
C ARG A 106 -3.84 -11.59 7.04
N VAL A 107 -3.96 -11.07 8.26
CA VAL A 107 -2.83 -10.79 9.17
C VAL A 107 -1.92 -11.99 9.39
N LYS A 108 -2.48 -13.18 9.66
CA LYS A 108 -1.67 -14.37 9.98
C LYS A 108 -0.82 -14.82 8.79
N GLU A 109 -1.42 -14.83 7.61
CA GLU A 109 -0.75 -15.20 6.36
C GLU A 109 0.29 -14.15 5.96
N ALA A 110 -0.03 -12.85 6.09
CA ALA A 110 0.89 -11.76 5.83
C ALA A 110 2.14 -11.83 6.70
N VAL A 111 1.98 -12.04 8.01
CA VAL A 111 3.10 -12.20 8.95
C VAL A 111 3.92 -13.43 8.61
N ARG A 112 3.29 -14.59 8.35
CA ARG A 112 4.02 -15.82 8.01
C ARG A 112 4.89 -15.65 6.76
N ASP A 113 4.36 -15.03 5.71
CA ASP A 113 5.11 -14.82 4.48
C ASP A 113 6.21 -13.76 4.68
N ALA A 114 5.93 -12.68 5.42
CA ALA A 114 6.96 -11.68 5.74
C ALA A 114 8.09 -12.28 6.60
N ASP A 115 7.78 -13.13 7.58
CA ASP A 115 8.78 -13.86 8.37
C ASP A 115 9.66 -14.74 7.49
N ARG A 116 9.07 -15.44 6.52
CA ARG A 116 9.83 -16.25 5.56
C ARG A 116 10.71 -15.39 4.66
N ALA A 117 10.19 -14.26 4.17
CA ALA A 117 10.97 -13.29 3.39
C ALA A 117 12.18 -12.76 4.18
N ILE A 118 11.96 -12.33 5.43
CA ILE A 118 13.02 -11.81 6.33
C ILE A 118 14.07 -12.88 6.65
N ALA A 119 13.66 -14.14 6.83
CA ALA A 119 14.58 -15.24 7.09
C ALA A 119 15.49 -15.54 5.88
N LEU A 120 14.98 -15.35 4.65
CA LEU A 120 15.73 -15.55 3.41
C LEU A 120 16.60 -14.33 3.05
N ASP A 121 16.06 -13.12 3.21
CA ASP A 121 16.77 -11.86 3.02
C ASP A 121 16.43 -10.83 4.11
N PRO A 122 17.24 -10.74 5.17
CA PRO A 122 17.00 -9.80 6.26
C PRO A 122 17.31 -8.33 5.90
N LYS A 123 17.79 -8.06 4.68
CA LYS A 123 18.09 -6.70 4.18
C LYS A 123 17.00 -6.16 3.25
N ASP A 124 15.96 -6.94 2.96
CA ASP A 124 14.81 -6.44 2.19
C ASP A 124 13.89 -5.60 3.08
N ALA A 125 13.94 -4.27 2.89
CA ALA A 125 13.09 -3.33 3.64
C ALA A 125 11.59 -3.57 3.42
N ASP A 126 11.17 -4.05 2.23
CA ASP A 126 9.75 -4.30 1.95
C ASP A 126 9.20 -5.45 2.80
N ALA A 127 10.04 -6.45 3.12
CA ALA A 127 9.64 -7.56 3.97
C ALA A 127 9.33 -7.10 5.40
N TRP A 128 10.19 -6.23 5.95
CA TRP A 128 9.98 -5.61 7.26
C TRP A 128 8.76 -4.69 7.24
N TYR A 129 8.62 -3.84 6.22
CA TYR A 129 7.46 -2.97 6.06
C TYR A 129 6.14 -3.77 5.98
N ASN A 130 6.07 -4.83 5.18
CA ASN A 130 4.86 -5.66 5.07
C ASN A 130 4.50 -6.33 6.41
N ARG A 131 5.49 -6.80 7.18
CA ARG A 131 5.23 -7.34 8.52
C ARG A 131 4.74 -6.26 9.48
N ALA A 132 5.28 -5.04 9.39
CA ALA A 132 4.79 -3.91 10.16
C ALA A 132 3.34 -3.57 9.84
N CYS A 133 2.96 -3.52 8.56
CA CYS A 133 1.57 -3.30 8.13
C CYS A 133 0.65 -4.39 8.70
N ALA A 134 1.05 -5.66 8.61
CA ALA A 134 0.28 -6.76 9.16
C ALA A 134 0.13 -6.65 10.69
N ASN A 135 1.21 -6.29 11.40
CA ASN A 135 1.18 -6.06 12.84
C ASN A 135 0.27 -4.88 13.22
N TYR A 136 0.30 -3.79 12.45
CA TYR A 136 -0.58 -2.64 12.64
C TYR A 136 -2.06 -3.03 12.47
N ILE A 137 -2.41 -3.73 11.39
CA ILE A 137 -3.77 -4.24 11.16
C ILE A 137 -4.18 -5.18 12.30
N GLY A 138 -3.26 -6.04 12.75
CA GLY A 138 -3.43 -6.95 13.88
C GLY A 138 -3.41 -6.30 15.26
N GLN A 139 -3.37 -4.96 15.36
CA GLN A 139 -3.30 -4.18 16.60
C GLN A 139 -2.06 -4.45 17.48
N ASN A 140 -1.00 -5.01 16.91
CA ASN A 140 0.30 -5.22 17.56
C ASN A 140 1.22 -4.01 17.32
N MET A 141 0.94 -2.89 18.01
CA MET A 141 1.63 -1.62 17.78
C MET A 141 3.14 -1.69 18.09
N ASP A 142 3.54 -2.39 19.17
CA ASP A 142 4.96 -2.58 19.49
C ASP A 142 5.69 -3.40 18.42
N GLY A 143 5.03 -4.42 17.85
CA GLY A 143 5.57 -5.20 16.74
C GLY A 143 5.72 -4.37 15.48
N ALA A 144 4.70 -3.57 15.15
CA ALA A 144 4.73 -2.67 14.01
C ALA A 144 5.86 -1.65 14.13
N LEU A 145 6.04 -1.03 15.30
CA LEU A 145 7.10 -0.05 15.55
C LEU A 145 8.50 -0.65 15.31
N ARG A 146 8.80 -1.81 15.91
CA ARG A 146 10.10 -2.49 15.73
C ARG A 146 10.39 -2.82 14.27
N ASP A 147 9.38 -3.26 13.53
CA ASP A 147 9.53 -3.62 12.12
C ASP A 147 9.69 -2.39 11.23
N LEU A 148 9.04 -1.27 11.58
CA LEU A 148 9.20 0.01 10.88
C LEU A 148 10.57 0.62 11.10
N ASP A 149 11.07 0.59 12.33
CA ASP A 149 12.44 1.01 12.63
C ASP A 149 13.44 0.23 11.77
N ARG A 150 13.25 -1.09 11.69
CA ARG A 150 14.14 -1.92 10.86
C ARG A 150 13.99 -1.64 9.37
N SER A 151 12.79 -1.40 8.88
CA SER A 151 12.55 -1.01 7.49
C SER A 151 13.23 0.32 7.16
N LEU A 152 13.09 1.32 8.04
CA LEU A 152 13.65 2.66 7.86
C LEU A 152 15.17 2.70 8.06
N ASP A 153 15.75 1.82 8.88
CA ASP A 153 17.20 1.63 8.93
C ASP A 153 17.77 1.18 7.58
N LEU A 154 17.02 0.33 6.85
CA LEU A 154 17.40 -0.18 5.53
C LEU A 154 17.07 0.81 4.41
N ARG A 155 15.97 1.56 4.55
CA ARG A 155 15.50 2.57 3.58
C ARG A 155 14.97 3.81 4.31
N PRO A 156 15.86 4.77 4.68
CA PRO A 156 15.47 5.91 5.52
C PRO A 156 14.47 6.88 4.91
N ASN A 157 14.39 6.96 3.58
CA ASN A 157 13.53 7.89 2.84
C ASN A 157 12.28 7.22 2.27
N ASP A 158 11.70 6.27 3.00
CA ASP A 158 10.44 5.61 2.63
C ASP A 158 9.26 6.37 3.26
N ALA A 159 8.55 7.15 2.44
CA ALA A 159 7.45 7.99 2.92
C ALA A 159 6.29 7.18 3.51
N ASN A 160 6.01 5.97 2.99
CA ASN A 160 4.94 5.12 3.52
C ASN A 160 5.32 4.52 4.87
N ALA A 161 6.58 4.09 5.02
CA ALA A 161 7.07 3.60 6.30
C ALA A 161 7.12 4.71 7.37
N LEU A 162 7.55 5.93 7.01
CA LEU A 162 7.50 7.08 7.91
C LEU A 162 6.05 7.43 8.30
N LEU A 163 5.13 7.49 7.34
CA LEU A 163 3.72 7.74 7.62
C LEU A 163 3.14 6.72 8.59
N LEU A 164 3.35 5.42 8.33
CA LEU A 164 2.86 4.37 9.21
C LEU A 164 3.52 4.42 10.59
N ARG A 165 4.83 4.68 10.67
CA ARG A 165 5.53 4.79 11.96
C ARG A 165 5.04 5.99 12.77
N GLY A 166 4.79 7.11 12.10
CA GLY A 166 4.18 8.29 12.70
C GLY A 166 2.80 8.00 13.32
N VAL A 167 1.96 7.26 12.59
CA VAL A 167 0.65 6.81 13.10
C VAL A 167 0.78 5.82 14.26
N VAL A 168 1.74 4.89 14.20
CA VAL A 168 2.01 3.93 15.29
C VAL A 168 2.51 4.65 16.55
N HIS A 169 3.40 5.63 16.41
CA HIS A 169 3.83 6.49 17.52
C HIS A 169 2.65 7.20 18.18
N GLY A 170 1.74 7.77 17.38
CA GLY A 170 0.51 8.38 17.91
C GLY A 170 -0.36 7.40 18.70
N ALA A 171 -0.54 6.17 18.20
CA ALA A 171 -1.27 5.12 18.92
C ALA A 171 -0.61 4.68 20.24
N LEU A 172 0.70 4.91 20.37
CA LEU A 172 1.50 4.62 21.56
C LEU A 172 1.70 5.87 22.46
N TYR A 173 1.04 7.00 22.16
CA TYR A 173 1.20 8.28 22.86
C TYR A 173 2.63 8.86 22.81
N HIS A 174 3.38 8.54 21.75
CA HIS A 174 4.69 9.09 21.44
C HIS A 174 4.56 10.29 20.49
N ASP A 175 3.88 11.35 20.94
CA ASP A 175 3.41 12.42 20.06
C ASP A 175 4.53 13.15 19.32
N ARG A 176 5.67 13.38 19.98
CA ARG A 176 6.79 14.12 19.40
C ARG A 176 7.41 13.36 18.23
N GLU A 177 7.68 12.07 18.43
CA GLU A 177 8.21 11.17 17.41
C GLU A 177 7.21 11.00 16.27
N GLY A 178 5.93 10.83 16.61
CA GLY A 178 4.86 10.67 15.63
C GLY A 178 4.72 11.87 14.68
N LEU A 179 4.73 13.08 15.24
CA LEU A 179 4.69 14.31 14.45
C LEU A 179 5.91 14.47 13.53
N ALA A 180 7.11 14.18 14.04
CA ALA A 180 8.34 14.28 13.26
C ALA A 180 8.33 13.33 12.05
N ASP A 181 7.87 12.10 12.24
CA ASP A 181 7.75 11.12 11.15
C ASP A 181 6.69 11.52 10.12
N LEU A 182 5.53 12.03 10.56
CA LEU A 182 4.47 12.50 9.66
C LEU A 182 4.92 13.70 8.82
N GLU A 183 5.62 14.65 9.44
CA GLU A 183 6.23 15.80 8.73
C GLU A 183 7.30 15.34 7.73
N ALA A 184 8.14 14.38 8.11
CA ALA A 184 9.14 13.81 7.21
C ALA A 184 8.52 13.07 6.03
N ALA A 185 7.44 12.31 6.24
CA ALA A 185 6.69 11.64 5.18
C ALA A 185 6.11 12.65 4.18
N LEU A 186 5.47 13.72 4.67
CA LEU A 186 4.90 14.79 3.83
C LEU A 186 5.97 15.64 3.12
N ALA A 187 7.17 15.75 3.68
CA ALA A 187 8.30 16.40 3.02
C ALA A 187 8.83 15.58 1.83
N LEU A 188 8.74 14.24 1.90
CA LEU A 188 9.11 13.34 0.80
C LEU A 188 8.00 13.23 -0.25
N ASP A 189 6.74 13.13 0.18
CA ASP A 189 5.56 13.11 -0.67
C ASP A 189 4.40 13.89 -0.03
N ALA A 190 4.24 15.14 -0.46
CA ALA A 190 3.19 16.03 0.01
C ALA A 190 1.77 15.57 -0.33
N ARG A 191 1.60 14.57 -1.21
CA ARG A 191 0.29 14.03 -1.62
C ARG A 191 0.09 12.59 -1.19
N ILE A 192 0.93 12.07 -0.29
CA ILE A 192 0.75 10.73 0.27
C ILE A 192 -0.64 10.61 0.91
N ALA A 193 -1.39 9.59 0.49
CA ALA A 193 -2.76 9.36 0.95
C ALA A 193 -2.78 9.24 2.48
N GLY A 194 -3.75 9.90 3.13
CA GLY A 194 -3.87 9.89 4.59
C GLY A 194 -2.78 10.68 5.34
N GLY A 195 -1.78 11.25 4.66
CA GLY A 195 -0.65 11.94 5.30
C GLY A 195 -1.05 13.20 6.06
N LEU A 196 -1.65 14.16 5.34
CA LEU A 196 -2.05 15.44 5.92
C LEU A 196 -3.13 15.27 7.00
N MET A 197 -4.08 14.36 6.76
CA MET A 197 -5.11 14.01 7.74
C MET A 197 -4.51 13.38 9.00
N SER A 198 -3.52 12.49 8.85
CA SER A 198 -2.81 11.91 10.00
C SER A 198 -2.05 12.96 10.81
N LEU A 199 -1.38 13.91 10.15
CA LEU A 199 -0.70 15.01 10.83
C LEU A 199 -1.68 15.90 11.60
N ALA A 200 -2.79 16.29 10.97
CA ALA A 200 -3.80 17.13 11.60
C ALA A 200 -4.41 16.47 12.85
N VAL A 201 -4.73 15.18 12.76
CA VAL A 201 -5.25 14.41 13.91
C VAL A 201 -4.19 14.27 15.00
N GLN A 202 -2.92 14.02 14.64
CA GLN A 202 -1.86 13.92 15.64
C GLN A 202 -1.65 15.24 16.40
N LEU A 203 -1.74 16.39 15.72
CA LEU A 203 -1.70 17.71 16.36
C LEU A 203 -2.90 17.93 17.30
N PHE A 204 -4.09 17.47 16.90
CA PHE A 204 -5.29 17.53 17.74
C PHE A 204 -5.14 16.70 19.03
N GLU A 205 -4.65 15.46 18.93
CA GLU A 205 -4.40 14.59 20.09
C GLU A 205 -3.34 15.18 21.03
N ALA A 206 -2.30 15.80 20.44
CA ALA A 206 -1.27 16.55 21.17
C ALA A 206 -1.77 17.90 21.74
N LYS A 207 -3.06 18.23 21.58
CA LYS A 207 -3.70 19.48 22.02
C LYS A 207 -3.11 20.75 21.42
N ARG A 208 -2.46 20.64 20.27
CA ARG A 208 -1.94 21.77 19.47
C ARG A 208 -3.04 22.26 18.53
N TYR A 209 -4.15 22.73 19.11
CA TYR A 209 -5.41 22.95 18.39
C TYR A 209 -5.30 23.98 17.27
N GLU A 210 -4.57 25.06 17.47
CA GLU A 210 -4.36 26.10 16.48
C GLU A 210 -3.64 25.56 15.24
N GLU A 211 -2.62 24.72 15.45
CA GLU A 211 -1.88 24.08 14.36
C GLU A 211 -2.70 23.00 13.67
N ALA A 212 -3.46 22.22 14.44
CA ALA A 212 -4.40 21.23 13.90
C ALA A 212 -5.46 21.90 13.01
N ILE A 213 -6.00 23.06 13.40
CA ILE A 213 -6.98 23.83 12.61
C ILE A 213 -6.40 24.20 11.24
N LEU A 214 -5.14 24.64 11.19
CA LEU A 214 -4.48 24.97 9.92
C LEU A 214 -4.39 23.72 9.03
N LYS A 215 -3.98 22.58 9.58
CA LYS A 215 -3.85 21.33 8.81
C LYS A 215 -5.18 20.75 8.36
N PHE A 216 -6.23 20.77 9.19
CA PHE A 216 -7.57 20.40 8.74
C PHE A 216 -8.11 21.34 7.66
N THR A 217 -7.74 22.63 7.71
CA THR A 217 -8.11 23.59 6.65
C THR A 217 -7.47 23.21 5.33
N GLU A 218 -6.18 22.86 5.33
CA GLU A 218 -5.49 22.36 4.14
C GLU A 218 -6.16 21.08 3.58
N VAL A 219 -6.61 20.14 4.44
CA VAL A 219 -7.38 18.95 3.99
C VAL A 219 -8.70 19.34 3.32
N ILE A 220 -9.45 20.26 3.92
CA ILE A 220 -10.76 20.70 3.41
C ILE A 220 -10.60 21.43 2.08
N GLU A 221 -9.61 22.32 1.95
CA GLU A 221 -9.34 23.04 0.70
C GLU A 221 -8.85 22.10 -0.41
N GLY A 222 -8.10 21.06 -0.05
CA GLY A 222 -7.68 20.00 -0.96
C GLY A 222 -8.83 19.13 -1.49
N SER A 223 -10.03 19.22 -0.92
CA SER A 223 -11.22 18.45 -1.29
C SER A 223 -10.97 16.93 -1.31
N THR A 224 -10.28 16.42 -0.28
CA THR A 224 -9.96 15.00 -0.17
C THR A 224 -11.19 14.16 0.18
N THR A 225 -11.07 12.83 0.12
CA THR A 225 -12.11 11.91 0.58
C THR A 225 -12.40 12.00 2.08
N GLU A 226 -11.57 12.74 2.83
CA GLU A 226 -11.60 12.86 4.30
C GLU A 226 -12.30 14.15 4.76
N LEU A 227 -12.99 14.86 3.86
CA LEU A 227 -13.69 16.13 4.12
C LEU A 227 -14.60 16.08 5.36
N MET A 228 -15.39 15.01 5.49
CA MET A 228 -16.35 14.85 6.58
C MET A 228 -15.63 14.78 7.93
N GLU A 229 -14.60 13.96 8.03
CA GLU A 229 -13.76 13.82 9.22
C GLU A 229 -12.98 15.10 9.50
N ALA A 230 -12.42 15.76 8.48
CA ALA A 230 -11.66 16.99 8.64
C ALA A 230 -12.53 18.12 9.23
N HIS A 231 -13.75 18.30 8.72
CA HIS A 231 -14.71 19.22 9.34
C HIS A 231 -15.01 18.83 10.78
N TYR A 232 -15.28 17.55 11.05
CA TYR A 232 -15.58 17.09 12.40
C TYR A 232 -14.46 17.41 13.39
N TYR A 233 -13.21 17.05 13.06
CA TYR A 233 -12.08 17.28 13.97
C TYR A 233 -11.69 18.75 14.07
N ARG A 234 -11.81 19.54 13.00
CA ARG A 234 -11.61 20.99 13.08
C ARG A 234 -12.64 21.66 13.99
N ALA A 235 -13.90 21.22 13.94
CA ALA A 235 -14.92 21.66 14.88
C ALA A 235 -14.55 21.34 16.33
N ASP A 236 -13.99 20.15 16.57
CA ASP A 236 -13.52 19.73 17.88
C ASP A 236 -12.37 20.61 18.40
N CYS A 237 -11.45 21.03 17.53
CA CYS A 237 -10.42 22.02 17.87
C CYS A 237 -11.05 23.36 18.27
N HIS A 238 -11.96 23.89 17.46
CA HIS A 238 -12.63 25.18 17.75
C HIS A 238 -13.42 25.12 19.06
N TYR A 239 -14.09 24.00 19.34
CA TYR A 239 -14.79 23.80 20.60
C TYR A 239 -13.84 23.76 21.80
N ALA A 240 -12.67 23.14 21.66
CA ALA A 240 -11.64 23.14 22.71
C ALA A 240 -11.06 24.54 22.98
N LEU A 241 -11.09 25.42 21.98
CA LEU A 241 -10.72 26.83 22.08
C LEU A 241 -11.89 27.76 22.45
N GLU A 242 -13.04 27.18 22.84
CA GLU A 242 -14.25 27.91 23.22
C GLU A 242 -14.85 28.81 22.11
N ASP A 243 -14.50 28.54 20.85
CA ASP A 243 -15.07 29.19 19.67
C ASP A 243 -16.31 28.42 19.17
N LYS A 244 -17.44 28.67 19.82
CA LYS A 244 -18.72 28.00 19.52
C LYS A 244 -19.16 28.24 18.07
N ASP A 245 -18.96 29.45 17.54
CA ASP A 245 -19.44 29.81 16.20
C ASP A 245 -18.68 29.04 15.11
N ALA A 246 -17.34 29.01 15.21
CA ALA A 246 -16.52 28.24 14.28
C ALA A 246 -16.76 26.73 14.42
N ALA A 247 -16.83 26.21 15.66
CA ALA A 247 -17.12 24.80 15.89
C ALA A 247 -18.45 24.38 15.26
N CYS A 248 -19.50 25.17 15.45
CA CYS A 248 -20.82 24.89 14.91
C CYS A 248 -20.93 25.09 13.40
N LYS A 249 -20.10 25.93 12.79
CA LYS A 249 -19.98 25.98 11.32
C LYS A 249 -19.48 24.65 10.77
N ASP A 250 -18.42 24.11 11.35
CA ASP A 250 -17.80 22.88 10.87
C ASP A 250 -18.62 21.62 11.19
N TRP A 251 -19.24 21.50 12.37
CA TRP A 251 -20.15 20.36 12.62
C TRP A 251 -21.38 20.37 11.73
N ARG A 252 -21.89 21.54 11.31
CA ARG A 252 -22.97 21.59 10.30
C ARG A 252 -22.49 21.02 8.97
N ALA A 253 -21.32 21.42 8.51
CA ALA A 253 -20.71 20.88 7.28
C ALA A 253 -20.50 19.35 7.37
N ALA A 254 -19.91 18.85 8.47
CA ALA A 254 -19.76 17.41 8.69
C ALA A 254 -21.12 16.68 8.72
N GLY A 255 -22.14 17.29 9.34
CA GLY A 255 -23.49 16.72 9.42
C GLY A 255 -24.22 16.68 8.07
N GLU A 256 -24.01 17.67 7.21
CA GLU A 256 -24.50 17.71 5.81
C GLU A 256 -23.84 16.61 4.95
N LEU A 257 -22.57 16.29 5.23
CA LEU A 257 -21.86 15.17 4.64
C LEU A 257 -22.26 13.79 5.21
N GLY A 258 -23.16 13.77 6.22
CA GLY A 258 -23.74 12.54 6.76
C GLY A 258 -23.19 12.08 8.11
N ASP A 259 -22.33 12.86 8.77
CA ASP A 259 -21.82 12.51 10.10
C ASP A 259 -22.92 12.61 11.17
N LYS A 260 -23.31 11.46 11.73
CA LYS A 260 -24.41 11.35 12.70
C LYS A 260 -24.09 11.98 14.06
N ASP A 261 -22.82 11.94 14.46
CA ASP A 261 -22.38 12.54 15.73
C ASP A 261 -22.42 14.06 15.60
N ALA A 262 -21.98 14.60 14.46
CA ALA A 262 -22.10 16.01 14.14
C ALA A 262 -23.57 16.46 14.10
N GLN A 263 -24.46 15.71 13.46
CA GLN A 263 -25.91 15.99 13.46
C GLN A 263 -26.50 16.03 14.88
N PHE A 264 -26.08 15.11 15.75
CA PHE A 264 -26.47 15.14 17.16
C PHE A 264 -25.96 16.40 17.88
N ILE A 265 -24.68 16.76 17.68
CA ILE A 265 -24.08 17.96 18.28
C ILE A 265 -24.81 19.20 17.80
N VAL A 266 -25.08 19.32 16.50
CA VAL A 266 -25.78 20.47 15.92
C VAL A 266 -27.15 20.67 16.58
N ARG A 267 -27.94 19.60 16.72
CA ARG A 267 -29.28 19.67 17.32
C ARG A 267 -29.28 20.06 18.79
N ASN A 268 -28.30 19.59 19.56
CA ASN A 268 -28.31 19.71 21.02
C ASN A 268 -27.40 20.82 21.57
N TYR A 269 -26.49 21.36 20.76
CA TYR A 269 -25.52 22.38 21.17
C TYR A 269 -25.52 23.61 20.23
N CYS A 270 -25.45 23.41 18.91
CA CYS A 270 -25.31 24.52 17.97
C CYS A 270 -26.58 25.33 17.71
N ASN A 271 -27.74 24.69 17.90
CA ASN A 271 -29.05 25.31 17.73
C ASN A 271 -29.69 25.66 19.08
N THR A 272 -28.88 25.80 20.13
CA THR A 272 -29.32 26.06 21.51
C THR A 272 -28.41 27.09 22.16
N ASP A 273 -28.89 27.67 23.26
CA ASP A 273 -28.09 28.53 24.14
C ASP A 273 -27.19 27.73 25.10
N ALA A 274 -26.96 26.44 24.84
CA ALA A 274 -26.14 25.61 25.70
C ALA A 274 -24.67 26.04 25.66
N ASP A 275 -24.04 26.16 26.83
CA ASP A 275 -22.62 26.50 26.95
C ASP A 275 -21.69 25.30 26.67
N LYS A 276 -22.22 24.09 26.77
CA LYS A 276 -21.47 22.83 26.55
C LYS A 276 -22.32 21.75 25.91
N ILE A 277 -21.67 20.78 25.26
CA ILE A 277 -22.36 19.63 24.68
C ILE A 277 -22.84 18.69 25.82
N PRO A 278 -24.16 18.42 25.96
CA PRO A 278 -24.70 17.67 27.10
C PRO A 278 -24.16 16.25 27.27
N ARG A 279 -23.79 15.59 26.16
CA ARG A 279 -23.09 14.30 26.13
C ARG A 279 -22.38 14.15 24.79
N LYS A 280 -21.14 14.64 24.70
CA LYS A 280 -20.37 14.57 23.45
C LYS A 280 -20.15 13.10 23.05
N PRO A 281 -20.47 12.69 21.80
CA PRO A 281 -20.14 11.37 21.30
C PRO A 281 -18.63 11.13 21.40
N GLN A 282 -18.23 9.92 21.79
CA GLN A 282 -16.83 9.50 21.74
C GLN A 282 -16.57 8.86 20.38
N LYS A 283 -16.00 9.64 19.46
CA LYS A 283 -15.62 9.14 18.14
C LYS A 283 -14.30 8.40 18.25
N GLN A 284 -14.29 7.10 17.95
CA GLN A 284 -13.05 6.37 17.79
C GLN A 284 -12.42 6.75 16.46
N ARG A 285 -11.14 7.13 16.48
CA ARG A 285 -10.37 7.36 15.26
C ARG A 285 -10.32 6.06 14.46
N LYS A 286 -10.83 6.10 13.23
CA LYS A 286 -10.51 5.08 12.23
C LYS A 286 -9.17 5.45 11.59
N SER A 287 -8.32 4.45 11.37
CA SER A 287 -7.10 4.67 10.61
C SER A 287 -7.44 5.21 9.22
N VAL A 288 -6.65 6.18 8.78
CA VAL A 288 -6.68 6.72 7.40
C VAL A 288 -5.58 6.10 6.54
N ILE A 289 -4.86 5.10 7.07
CA ILE A 289 -3.85 4.37 6.31
C ILE A 289 -4.54 3.35 5.41
N GLU A 290 -4.34 3.51 4.11
CA GLU A 290 -4.73 2.56 3.07
C GLU A 290 -3.52 1.68 2.69
N PHE A 291 -3.76 0.39 2.46
CA PHE A 291 -2.74 -0.62 2.15
C PHE A 291 -3.03 -1.33 0.82
#